data_AF-M0N2H9-F1
#
_entry.id   AF-M0N2H9-F1
#
_cell.length_a   1.000
_cell.length_b   1.000
_cell.length_c   1.000
_cell.angle_alpha   90.00
_cell.angle_beta   90.00
_cell.angle_gamma   90.00
#
_symmetry.space_group_name_H-M   'P 1'
#
loop_
_entity.id
_entity.type
_entity.pdbx_description
1 polymer ?
#
loop_
_entity_poly.entity_id
_entity_poly.type
_entity_poly.pdbx_seq_one_letter_code
_entity_poly.pdbx_strand_id
1 'polypeptide(L)' 'MTKIYDEESFGDAIEAHLCEHGGYTTLPSDEFDAERGFFPDTVVSFIEETQPEKWSELETRLGGDARGEFLAQLDSALD' A
#
# COMPACT_ATOMS: atom_id res chain seq x y z
N MET A 1 -11.08 26.29 26.25
CA MET A 1 -10.80 25.39 25.12
C MET A 1 -12.13 24.83 24.67
N THR A 2 -12.70 25.36 23.59
CA THR A 2 -13.92 24.77 22.99
C THR A 2 -13.50 23.43 22.40
N LYS A 3 -14.11 22.33 22.84
CA LYS A 3 -13.86 21.02 22.22
C LYS A 3 -14.36 21.08 20.79
N ILE A 4 -13.46 20.80 19.86
CA ILE A 4 -13.75 20.70 18.44
C ILE A 4 -14.36 19.30 18.24
N TYR A 5 -15.55 19.25 17.65
CA TYR A 5 -16.31 18.03 17.38
C TYR A 5 -16.66 18.03 15.89
N ASP A 6 -15.66 17.85 15.05
CA ASP A 6 -15.84 17.62 13.61
C ASP A 6 -15.24 16.28 13.19
N GLU A 7 -15.65 15.80 12.01
CA GLU A 7 -15.24 14.52 11.46
C GLU A 7 -13.73 14.44 11.18
N GLU A 8 -13.10 15.56 10.84
CA GLU A 8 -11.64 15.62 10.60
C GLU A 8 -10.90 15.33 11.90
N SER A 9 -11.21 16.05 12.96
CA SER A 9 -10.65 15.86 14.30
C SER A 9 -10.90 14.45 14.85
N PHE A 10 -12.04 13.85 14.50
CA PHE A 10 -12.36 12.48 14.88
C PHE A 10 -11.53 11.45 14.10
N GLY A 11 -11.36 11.66 12.79
CA GLY A 11 -10.50 10.86 11.93
C GLY A 11 -9.05 10.88 12.40
N ASP A 12 -8.50 12.06 12.68
CA ASP A 12 -7.13 12.24 13.20
C ASP A 12 -6.93 11.48 14.51
N ALA A 13 -7.92 11.53 15.41
CA ALA A 13 -7.84 10.81 16.68
C ALA A 13 -7.85 9.27 16.50
N ILE A 14 -8.60 8.76 15.52
CA ILE A 14 -8.60 7.33 15.17
C ILE A 14 -7.25 6.93 14.57
N GLU A 15 -6.75 7.69 13.59
CA GLU A 15 -5.47 7.42 12.92
C GLU A 15 -4.33 7.41 13.93
N ALA A 16 -4.24 8.44 14.78
CA ALA A 16 -3.22 8.54 15.83
C ALA A 16 -3.26 7.30 16.73
N HIS A 17 -4.45 6.90 17.21
CA HIS A 17 -4.58 5.73 18.07
C HIS A 17 -4.15 4.43 17.38
N LEU A 18 -4.50 4.24 16.10
CA LEU A 18 -4.11 3.05 15.33
C LEU A 18 -2.59 3.00 15.09
N CYS A 19 -1.96 4.15 14.84
CA CYS A 19 -0.52 4.21 14.65
C CYS A 19 0.24 4.02 15.97
N GLU A 20 -0.21 4.65 17.05
CA GLU A 20 0.46 4.59 18.36
C GLU A 20 0.29 3.23 19.06
N HIS A 21 -0.86 2.58 18.89
CA HIS A 21 -1.21 1.39 19.67
C HIS A 21 -1.59 0.16 18.83
N GLY A 22 -2.01 0.35 17.58
CA GLY A 22 -2.47 -0.73 16.70
C GLY A 22 -1.40 -1.32 15.80
N GLY A 23 -0.19 -0.73 15.78
CA GLY A 23 0.89 -1.16 14.88
C GLY A 23 0.65 -0.80 13.41
N TYR A 24 -0.24 0.17 13.15
CA TYR A 24 -0.47 0.71 11.81
C TYR A 24 0.55 1.81 11.49
N THR A 25 0.67 2.10 10.20
CA THR A 25 1.47 3.22 9.68
C THR A 25 0.61 4.01 8.70
N THR A 26 0.70 5.33 8.75
CA THR A 26 0.06 6.21 7.77
C THR A 26 0.77 6.08 6.41
N LEU A 27 -0.02 6.00 5.34
CA LEU A 27 0.46 6.10 3.96
C LEU A 27 -0.11 7.38 3.32
N PRO A 28 0.67 8.10 2.49
CA PRO A 28 0.17 9.25 1.75
C PRO A 28 -0.99 8.86 0.85
N SER A 29 -2.08 9.63 0.90
CA SER A 29 -3.28 9.37 0.09
C SER A 29 -3.02 9.44 -1.41
N ASP A 30 -2.04 10.24 -1.84
CA ASP A 30 -1.66 10.40 -3.26
C ASP A 30 -0.94 9.17 -3.83
N GLU A 31 -0.49 8.24 -2.98
CA GLU A 31 0.11 6.97 -3.40
C GLU A 31 -0.94 5.88 -3.68
N PHE A 32 -2.21 6.13 -3.30
CA PHE A 32 -3.29 5.21 -3.58
C PHE A 32 -3.71 5.28 -5.05
N ASP A 33 -3.58 4.16 -5.77
CA ASP A 33 -4.09 4.05 -7.13
C ASP A 33 -5.59 3.71 -7.08
N ALA A 34 -6.42 4.73 -7.28
CA ALA A 34 -7.88 4.58 -7.24
C ALA A 34 -8.46 3.75 -8.39
N GLU A 35 -7.75 3.65 -9.53
CA GLU A 35 -8.18 2.82 -10.65
C GLU A 35 -7.96 1.34 -10.33
N ARG A 36 -6.83 1.01 -9.68
CA ARG A 36 -6.47 -0.36 -9.28
C ARG A 36 -7.02 -0.78 -7.91
N GLY A 37 -7.35 0.17 -7.05
CA GLY A 37 -7.88 -0.07 -5.70
C GLY A 37 -6.84 -0.47 -4.64
N PHE A 38 -5.55 -0.23 -4.87
CA PHE A 38 -4.48 -0.52 -3.91
C PHE A 38 -3.27 0.42 -4.07
N PHE A 39 -2.32 0.35 -3.13
CA PHE A 39 -1.06 1.11 -3.15
C PHE A 39 0.04 0.32 -3.90
N PRO A 40 0.39 0.66 -5.16
CA PRO A 40 1.26 -0.19 -5.97
C PRO A 40 2.66 -0.36 -5.37
N ASP A 41 3.24 0.71 -4.86
CA ASP A 41 4.55 0.70 -4.20
C ASP A 41 4.55 -0.16 -2.94
N THR A 42 3.57 0.03 -2.06
CA THR A 42 3.44 -0.77 -0.83
C THR A 42 3.33 -2.25 -1.13
N VAL A 43 2.54 -2.63 -2.15
CA VAL A 43 2.39 -4.04 -2.53
C VAL A 43 3.70 -4.60 -3.06
N VAL A 44 4.39 -3.89 -3.96
CA VAL A 44 5.66 -4.36 -4.53
C VAL A 44 6.71 -4.51 -3.44
N SER A 45 6.90 -3.49 -2.59
CA SER A 45 7.85 -3.57 -1.48
C SER A 45 7.52 -4.71 -0.51
N PHE A 46 6.24 -4.92 -0.19
CA PHE A 46 5.83 -6.05 0.63
C PHE A 46 6.24 -7.40 0.02
N ILE A 47 6.09 -7.58 -1.29
CA ILE A 47 6.49 -8.81 -1.98
C ILE A 47 8.01 -8.96 -2.03
N GLU A 48 8.75 -7.88 -2.29
CA GLU A 48 10.22 -7.87 -2.26
C GLU A 48 10.77 -8.25 -0.88
N GLU A 49 10.16 -7.74 0.18
CA GLU A 49 10.56 -8.01 1.56
C GLU A 49 10.19 -9.42 2.02
N THR A 50 9.00 -9.90 1.67
CA THR A 50 8.49 -11.19 2.16
C THR A 50 8.89 -12.38 1.29
N GLN A 51 9.14 -12.16 0.00
CA GLN A 51 9.39 -13.21 -1.00
C GLN A 51 10.55 -12.85 -1.95
N PRO A 52 11.74 -12.48 -1.44
CA PRO A 52 12.84 -11.96 -2.26
C PRO A 52 13.35 -12.95 -3.32
N GLU A 53 13.40 -14.25 -3.00
CA GLU A 53 13.85 -15.27 -3.96
C GLU A 53 12.90 -15.37 -5.16
N LYS A 54 11.58 -15.40 -4.91
CA LYS A 54 10.58 -15.45 -5.97
C LYS A 54 10.53 -14.15 -6.77
N TRP A 55 10.76 -13.01 -6.12
CA TRP A 55 10.86 -11.73 -6.81
C TRP A 55 12.05 -11.72 -7.77
N SER A 56 13.22 -12.19 -7.32
CA SER A 56 14.41 -12.29 -8.18
C SER A 56 14.21 -13.24 -9.38
N GLU A 57 13.52 -14.38 -9.17
CA GLU A 57 13.13 -15.27 -10.26
C GLU A 57 12.17 -14.60 -11.26
N LEU A 58 11.22 -13.81 -10.74
CA LEU A 58 10.28 -13.03 -11.55
C LEU A 58 11.00 -11.99 -12.39
N GLU A 59 11.92 -11.23 -11.80
CA GLU A 59 12.76 -10.25 -12.48
C GLU A 59 13.60 -10.88 -13.59
N THR A 60 14.21 -12.03 -13.31
CA THR A 60 14.98 -12.79 -14.29
C THR A 60 14.12 -13.23 -15.49
N ARG A 61 12.86 -13.63 -15.22
CA ARG A 61 11.93 -14.13 -16.24
C ARG A 61 11.32 -13.03 -17.09
N LEU A 62 10.93 -11.91 -16.48
CA LEU A 62 10.20 -10.82 -17.14
C LEU A 62 11.13 -9.75 -17.73
N GLY A 63 12.40 -9.70 -17.31
CA GLY A 63 13.33 -8.67 -17.77
C GLY A 63 13.00 -7.28 -17.21
N GLY A 64 13.28 -6.23 -17.99
CA GLY A 64 13.41 -4.85 -17.52
C GLY A 64 12.19 -4.14 -16.93
N ASP A 65 11.01 -4.77 -16.89
CA ASP A 65 9.81 -4.22 -16.22
C ASP A 65 9.00 -5.28 -15.46
N ALA A 66 9.67 -6.04 -14.59
CA ALA A 66 9.01 -7.03 -13.74
C ALA A 66 7.91 -6.42 -12.85
N ARG A 67 8.09 -5.17 -12.42
CA ARG A 67 7.14 -4.41 -11.63
C ARG A 67 5.82 -4.16 -12.39
N GLY A 68 5.89 -3.56 -13.58
CA GLY A 68 4.69 -3.23 -14.35
C GLY A 68 3.87 -4.47 -14.69
N GLU A 69 4.54 -5.54 -15.15
CA GLU A 69 3.90 -6.81 -15.47
C GLU A 69 3.28 -7.51 -14.26
N PHE A 70 3.93 -7.43 -13.09
CA PHE A 70 3.37 -7.96 -11.84
C PHE A 70 2.10 -7.20 -11.45
N LEU A 71 2.15 -5.86 -11.47
CA LEU A 71 1.00 -5.02 -11.11
C LEU A 71 -0.18 -5.23 -12.06
N ALA A 72 0.08 -5.39 -13.36
CA ALA A 72 -0.95 -5.69 -14.35
C ALA A 72 -1.60 -7.07 -14.12
N GLN A 73 -0.79 -8.09 -13.77
CA GLN A 73 -1.33 -9.41 -13.44
C GLN A 73 -2.12 -9.43 -12.14
N LEU A 74 -1.67 -8.69 -11.13
CA LEU A 74 -2.40 -8.56 -9.87
C LEU A 74 -3.74 -7.88 -10.09
N ASP A 75 -3.76 -6.77 -10.82
CA ASP A 75 -4.96 -6.04 -11.20
C ASP A 75 -5.97 -6.94 -11.91
N SER A 76 -5.53 -7.68 -12.93
CA SER A 76 -6.36 -8.65 -13.65
C SER A 76 -6.84 -9.83 -12.79
N ALA A 77 -6.17 -10.15 -11.67
CA ALA A 77 -6.56 -11.24 -10.78
C ALA A 77 -7.53 -10.80 -9.69
N LEU A 78 -7.68 -9.49 -9.47
CA LEU A 78 -8.59 -8.91 -8.47
C LEU A 78 -9.96 -8.54 -9.07
N ASP A 79 -10.07 -8.43 -10.40
CA ASP A 79 -11.33 -8.29 -11.16
C ASP A 79 -12.08 -9.63 -11.31
#